data_AF-A0A923QVA9-F1
#
_entry.id   AF-A0A923QVA9-F1
#
_cell.length_a   1.000
_cell.length_b   1.000
_cell.length_c   1.000
_cell.angle_alpha   90.00
_cell.angle_beta   90.00
_cell.angle_gamma   90.00
#
_symmetry.space_group_name_H-M   'P 1'
#
loop_
_entity.id
_entity.type
_entity.pdbx_description
1 polymer ?
#
loop_
_entity_poly.entity_id
_entity_poly.type
_entity_poly.pdbx_seq_one_letter_code
_entity_poly.pdbx_strand_id
1 'polypeptide(L)'
;MSVPSDQQKPTSPHELSLSLRIILFLTDFLLLSGLIAALSVIASPRTVGSISTHFFFPLILFPLASFFAHRTFGATPAEAAFGVKRRLPGGARASRGYDWIFLLTPENTEPGSKFRGFLFFAASAVLFSGAQAFLWMRDPTVHPLGDRVIPLHAPQGWTPLPFFYATGAFPLELKANSLATGSSPKKELSVEYGLPYEKGPPHRFLGKIALYWRDLDSRLVLSGPQTLATPGTQDELRRCSRQWFGCVEARRRIWKYAVIPALENRLIDRAEWFHVPNEFLLEAERAQGLYVRSKSERGRIREAYFLIGPKMASQGFILDRPDRTEGNQASETLAKIIGSLRLSPDLAAPRAFLDPKLAKLRIGPGSSLSDLITAEAHLLAKVSIEPKQAESFYHLSGIGITLYRIARREGRIELAATSKSIVKNALNYARDVDPKSARLPEMEKFQAEVDAK
;
A
#
# COMPACT_ATOMS: atom_id res chain seq x y z
N MET A 1 -55.64 16.52 -74.88
CA MET A 1 -55.80 15.59 -73.74
C MET A 1 -54.49 15.56 -72.97
N SER A 2 -54.39 16.37 -71.92
CA SER A 2 -53.23 16.48 -71.04
C SER A 2 -53.55 15.78 -69.73
N VAL A 3 -52.79 14.73 -69.42
CA VAL A 3 -52.88 13.96 -68.18
C VAL A 3 -52.43 14.85 -67.01
N PRO A 4 -53.16 14.94 -65.89
CA PRO A 4 -52.72 15.70 -64.73
C PRO A 4 -51.51 14.99 -64.10
N SER A 5 -50.41 15.73 -63.97
CA SER A 5 -49.25 15.33 -63.18
C SER A 5 -49.65 15.30 -61.71
N ASP A 6 -49.82 14.10 -61.15
CA ASP A 6 -49.97 13.88 -59.71
C ASP A 6 -48.78 14.52 -58.97
N GLN A 7 -49.00 15.68 -58.35
CA GLN A 7 -48.08 16.24 -57.38
C GLN A 7 -48.12 15.34 -56.14
N GLN A 8 -47.15 14.43 -56.04
CA GLN A 8 -46.85 13.72 -54.80
C GLN A 8 -46.59 14.75 -53.70
N LYS A 9 -47.55 14.85 -52.79
CA LYS A 9 -47.45 15.63 -51.55
C LYS A 9 -46.17 15.19 -50.83
N PRO A 10 -45.21 16.09 -50.56
CA PRO A 10 -43.97 15.70 -49.89
C PRO A 10 -44.32 15.14 -48.52
N THR A 11 -44.14 13.83 -48.36
CA THR A 11 -44.23 13.15 -47.07
C THR A 11 -43.27 13.87 -46.12
N SER A 12 -43.81 14.42 -45.04
CA SER A 12 -43.03 15.13 -44.03
C SER A 12 -41.83 14.27 -43.63
N PRO A 13 -40.61 14.84 -43.56
CA PRO A 13 -39.44 14.08 -43.16
C PRO A 13 -39.70 13.44 -41.80
N HIS A 14 -39.68 12.11 -41.74
CA HIS A 14 -39.81 11.40 -40.48
C HIS A 14 -38.63 11.78 -39.59
N GLU A 15 -38.89 12.57 -38.56
CA GLU A 15 -37.88 12.89 -37.57
C GLU A 15 -37.43 11.59 -36.89
N LEU A 16 -36.12 11.40 -36.83
CA LEU A 16 -35.49 10.36 -36.05
C LEU A 16 -35.96 10.48 -34.60
N SER A 17 -36.46 9.39 -34.00
CA SER A 17 -36.76 9.41 -32.58
C SER A 17 -35.49 9.78 -31.80
N LEU A 18 -35.65 10.63 -30.78
CA LEU A 18 -34.56 11.04 -29.90
C LEU A 18 -33.76 9.82 -29.39
N SER A 19 -34.45 8.72 -29.12
CA SER A 19 -33.87 7.44 -28.70
C SER A 19 -32.88 6.87 -29.70
N LEU A 20 -33.18 6.86 -31.00
CA LEU A 20 -32.27 6.33 -32.02
C LEU A 20 -31.04 7.24 -32.20
N ARG A 21 -31.19 8.56 -32.05
CA ARG A 21 -30.04 9.49 -32.04
C ARG A 21 -29.09 9.19 -30.88
N ILE A 22 -29.63 8.96 -29.69
CA ILE A 22 -28.85 8.61 -28.49
C ILE A 22 -28.13 7.26 -28.68
N ILE A 23 -28.80 6.25 -29.25
CA ILE A 23 -28.20 4.93 -29.48
C ILE A 23 -27.02 5.02 -30.45
N LEU A 24 -27.15 5.74 -31.56
CA LEU A 24 -26.06 5.91 -32.52
C LEU A 24 -24.84 6.60 -31.86
N PHE A 25 -25.09 7.67 -31.10
CA PHE A 25 -24.04 8.38 -30.36
C PHE A 25 -23.35 7.46 -29.35
N LEU A 26 -24.13 6.74 -28.55
CA LEU A 26 -23.60 5.84 -27.52
C LEU A 26 -22.78 4.72 -28.14
N THR A 27 -23.21 4.19 -29.29
CA THR A 27 -22.49 3.13 -30.01
C THR A 27 -21.09 3.59 -30.44
N ASP A 28 -21.01 4.72 -31.14
CA ASP A 28 -19.71 5.26 -31.61
C ASP A 28 -18.82 5.66 -30.41
N PHE A 29 -19.40 6.17 -29.32
CA PHE A 29 -18.66 6.54 -28.12
C PHE A 29 -18.06 5.31 -27.41
N LEU A 30 -18.84 4.25 -27.25
CA LEU A 30 -18.40 3.00 -26.65
C LEU A 30 -17.27 2.37 -27.48
N LEU A 31 -17.42 2.37 -28.81
CA LEU A 31 -16.39 1.88 -29.72
C LEU A 31 -15.08 2.66 -29.58
N LEU A 32 -15.14 3.99 -29.66
CA LEU A 32 -13.95 4.85 -29.54
C LEU A 32 -13.26 4.68 -28.18
N SER A 33 -14.04 4.66 -27.10
CA SER A 33 -13.53 4.49 -25.74
C SER A 33 -12.90 3.10 -25.55
N GLY A 34 -13.53 2.05 -26.09
CA GLY A 34 -13.01 0.69 -26.07
C GLY A 34 -11.72 0.53 -26.87
N LEU A 35 -11.61 1.16 -28.05
CA LEU A 35 -10.39 1.15 -28.87
C LEU A 35 -9.24 1.90 -28.20
N ILE A 36 -9.49 3.07 -27.61
CA ILE A 36 -8.47 3.82 -26.85
C ILE A 36 -7.97 2.98 -25.68
N ALA A 37 -8.89 2.38 -24.92
CA ALA A 37 -8.54 1.48 -23.82
C ALA A 37 -7.69 0.28 -24.29
N ALA A 38 -8.10 -0.40 -25.36
CA ALA A 38 -7.36 -1.54 -25.92
C ALA A 38 -5.97 -1.13 -26.45
N LEU A 39 -5.86 0.02 -27.12
CA LEU A 39 -4.58 0.54 -27.58
C LEU A 39 -3.66 0.92 -26.41
N SER A 40 -4.19 1.51 -25.34
CA SER A 40 -3.42 1.79 -24.13
C SER A 40 -2.87 0.51 -23.49
N VAL A 41 -3.64 -0.59 -23.52
CA VAL A 41 -3.20 -1.91 -23.07
C VAL A 41 -2.04 -2.44 -23.93
N ILE A 42 -2.09 -2.26 -25.25
CA ILE A 42 -1.07 -2.78 -26.17
C ILE A 42 0.21 -1.91 -26.14
N ALA A 43 0.05 -0.58 -26.12
CA ALA A 43 1.13 0.36 -26.35
C ALA A 43 2.04 0.60 -25.13
N SER A 44 1.58 0.34 -23.90
CA SER A 44 2.41 0.55 -22.71
C SER A 44 2.33 -0.60 -21.71
N PRO A 45 3.48 -1.18 -21.29
CA PRO A 45 3.53 -2.11 -20.16
C PRO A 45 3.31 -1.45 -18.79
N ARG A 46 3.31 -0.10 -18.72
CA ARG A 46 3.04 0.68 -17.51
C ARG A 46 2.03 1.78 -17.85
N THR A 47 0.75 1.52 -17.64
CA THR A 47 -0.32 2.49 -17.91
C THR A 47 -0.30 3.61 -16.86
N VAL A 48 -0.19 4.87 -17.30
CA VAL A 48 -0.11 6.08 -16.45
C VAL A 48 -1.40 6.94 -16.54
N GLY A 49 -2.46 6.44 -17.18
CA GLY A 49 -3.72 7.19 -17.33
C GLY A 49 -4.71 6.87 -16.22
N SER A 50 -5.26 7.90 -15.56
CA SER A 50 -6.38 7.72 -14.62
C SER A 50 -7.66 7.28 -15.36
N ILE A 51 -8.61 6.68 -14.64
CA ILE A 51 -9.94 6.32 -15.17
C ILE A 51 -10.62 7.53 -15.83
N SER A 52 -10.41 8.72 -15.27
CA SER A 52 -10.89 9.97 -15.84
C SER A 52 -10.31 10.23 -17.24
N THR A 53 -9.05 9.90 -17.52
CA THR A 53 -8.49 10.04 -18.86
C THR A 53 -9.22 9.15 -19.86
N HIS A 54 -9.57 7.91 -19.51
CA HIS A 54 -10.21 6.96 -20.43
C HIS A 54 -11.71 7.20 -20.64
N PHE A 55 -12.31 8.14 -19.90
CA PHE A 55 -13.71 8.56 -20.07
C PHE A 55 -13.81 9.99 -20.64
N PHE A 56 -13.06 10.94 -20.10
CA PHE A 56 -13.11 12.34 -20.52
C PHE A 56 -12.34 12.59 -21.81
N PHE A 57 -11.23 11.89 -22.05
CA PHE A 57 -10.48 12.06 -23.30
C PHE A 57 -11.28 11.58 -24.52
N PRO A 58 -11.93 10.41 -24.50
CA PRO A 58 -12.86 10.04 -25.57
C PRO A 58 -14.03 11.01 -25.69
N LEU A 59 -14.57 11.56 -24.59
CA LEU A 59 -15.66 12.54 -24.66
C LEU A 59 -15.27 13.81 -25.43
N ILE A 60 -14.02 14.26 -25.27
CA ILE A 60 -13.46 15.42 -25.98
C ILE A 60 -13.11 15.07 -27.44
N LEU A 61 -12.56 13.87 -27.68
CA LEU A 61 -12.16 13.42 -29.01
C LEU A 61 -13.33 12.94 -29.88
N PHE A 62 -14.43 12.52 -29.27
CA PHE A 62 -15.55 11.90 -29.95
C PHE A 62 -16.14 12.75 -31.10
N PRO A 63 -16.40 14.06 -30.91
CA PRO A 63 -16.89 14.90 -32.01
C PRO A 63 -15.91 14.97 -33.18
N LEU A 64 -14.60 15.01 -32.88
CA LEU A 64 -13.54 15.09 -33.89
C LEU A 64 -13.40 13.77 -34.65
N ALA A 65 -13.40 12.64 -33.94
CA ALA A 65 -13.33 11.31 -34.55
C ALA A 65 -14.54 11.02 -35.44
N SER A 66 -15.74 11.37 -34.97
CA SER A 66 -16.98 11.23 -35.74
C SER A 66 -16.97 12.10 -36.99
N PHE A 67 -16.49 13.35 -36.88
CA PHE A 67 -16.32 14.25 -38.02
C PHE A 67 -15.38 13.67 -39.08
N PHE A 68 -14.21 13.15 -38.68
CA PHE A 68 -13.25 12.58 -39.63
C PHE A 68 -13.74 11.26 -40.23
N ALA A 69 -14.40 10.40 -39.45
CA ALA A 69 -14.98 9.16 -39.95
C ALA A 69 -16.03 9.46 -41.03
N HIS A 70 -16.96 10.36 -40.74
CA HIS A 70 -17.98 10.73 -41.71
C HIS A 70 -17.39 11.46 -42.93
N ARG A 71 -16.42 12.36 -42.75
CA ARG A 71 -15.78 13.06 -43.89
C ARG A 71 -15.04 12.10 -44.82
N THR A 72 -14.38 11.09 -44.27
CA THR A 72 -13.56 10.13 -45.03
C THR A 72 -14.40 9.03 -45.66
N PHE A 73 -15.39 8.50 -44.92
CA PHE A 73 -16.15 7.31 -45.31
C PHE A 73 -17.61 7.59 -45.68
N GLY A 74 -18.08 8.82 -45.54
CA GLY A 74 -19.47 9.22 -45.79
C GLY A 74 -20.47 8.78 -44.73
N ALA A 75 -20.02 8.09 -43.67
CA ALA A 75 -20.82 7.63 -42.53
C ALA A 75 -19.92 7.40 -41.31
N THR A 76 -20.46 7.53 -40.10
CA THR A 76 -19.84 6.97 -38.89
C THR A 76 -20.04 5.44 -38.82
N PRO A 77 -19.26 4.72 -37.99
CA PRO A 77 -19.45 3.27 -37.81
C PRO A 77 -20.88 2.89 -37.40
N ALA A 78 -21.49 3.63 -36.47
CA ALA A 78 -22.89 3.40 -36.09
C ALA A 78 -23.86 3.75 -37.23
N GLU A 79 -23.65 4.84 -37.96
CA GLU A 79 -24.48 5.18 -39.12
C GLU A 79 -24.47 4.07 -40.18
N ALA A 80 -23.29 3.54 -40.51
CA ALA A 80 -23.14 2.42 -41.43
C ALA A 80 -23.81 1.14 -40.89
N ALA A 81 -23.64 0.83 -39.60
CA ALA A 81 -24.20 -0.36 -38.99
C ALA A 81 -25.73 -0.34 -38.91
N PHE A 82 -26.32 0.82 -38.62
CA PHE A 82 -27.77 1.01 -38.54
C PHE A 82 -28.40 1.36 -39.89
N GLY A 83 -27.61 1.46 -40.97
CA GLY A 83 -28.10 1.82 -42.30
C GLY A 83 -28.78 3.18 -42.31
N VAL A 84 -28.26 4.13 -41.53
CA VAL A 84 -28.80 5.49 -41.40
C VAL A 84 -27.81 6.44 -42.06
N LYS A 85 -28.24 7.13 -43.12
CA LYS A 85 -27.49 8.26 -43.66
C LYS A 85 -27.98 9.54 -43.03
N ARG A 86 -27.06 10.36 -42.55
CA ARG A 86 -27.36 11.66 -41.95
C ARG A 86 -27.05 12.76 -42.95
N ARG A 87 -28.01 13.65 -43.23
CA ARG A 87 -27.80 14.88 -44.00
C ARG A 87 -28.14 16.11 -43.16
N LEU A 88 -27.49 17.23 -43.47
CA LEU A 88 -27.93 18.53 -42.95
C LEU A 88 -29.26 18.96 -43.56
N PRO A 89 -30.01 19.87 -42.90
CA PRO A 89 -31.17 20.50 -43.48
C PRO A 89 -30.76 21.19 -44.79
N GLY A 90 -31.32 20.77 -45.92
CA GLY A 90 -30.97 21.30 -47.26
C GLY A 90 -29.92 20.52 -48.06
N GLY A 91 -29.45 19.36 -47.58
CA GLY A 91 -28.56 18.48 -48.36
C GLY A 91 -27.11 18.93 -48.47
N ALA A 92 -26.73 20.03 -47.79
CA ALA A 92 -25.35 20.49 -47.71
C ALA A 92 -24.46 19.53 -46.90
N ARG A 93 -23.17 19.46 -47.24
CA ARG A 93 -22.18 18.75 -46.41
C ARG A 93 -21.98 19.51 -45.11
N ALA A 94 -22.03 18.82 -43.97
CA ALA A 94 -21.76 19.45 -42.68
C ALA A 94 -20.33 19.99 -42.62
N SER A 95 -20.20 21.27 -42.28
CA SER A 95 -18.94 21.99 -42.32
C SER A 95 -18.42 22.32 -40.92
N ARG A 96 -19.28 22.31 -39.89
CA ARG A 96 -18.89 22.60 -38.50
C ARG A 96 -19.02 21.37 -37.61
N GLY A 97 -18.12 21.24 -36.64
CA GLY A 97 -18.05 20.06 -35.77
C GLY A 97 -19.30 19.80 -34.93
N TYR A 98 -20.06 20.85 -34.58
CA TYR A 98 -21.29 20.73 -33.79
C TYR A 98 -22.56 20.49 -34.61
N ASP A 99 -22.53 20.74 -35.93
CA ASP A 99 -23.67 20.46 -36.82
C ASP A 99 -24.05 18.97 -36.77
N TRP A 100 -23.06 18.12 -36.47
CA TRP A 100 -23.19 16.67 -36.35
C TRP A 100 -24.00 16.19 -35.14
N ILE A 101 -24.12 17.02 -34.09
CA ILE A 101 -24.74 16.61 -32.83
C ILE A 101 -26.24 16.91 -32.85
N PHE A 102 -26.69 17.94 -33.57
CA PHE A 102 -28.03 18.52 -33.37
C PHE A 102 -28.92 18.63 -34.60
N LEU A 103 -28.42 18.48 -35.85
CA LEU A 103 -29.17 18.91 -37.05
C LEU A 103 -29.39 17.83 -38.12
N LEU A 104 -29.49 16.54 -37.75
CA LEU A 104 -29.48 15.46 -38.74
C LEU A 104 -30.84 14.76 -38.91
N THR A 105 -31.27 14.63 -40.17
CA THR A 105 -32.44 13.86 -40.60
C THR A 105 -32.02 12.53 -41.26
N PRO A 106 -32.77 11.44 -41.04
CA PRO A 106 -32.46 10.14 -41.63
C PRO A 106 -32.86 10.08 -43.11
N GLU A 107 -32.06 9.39 -43.91
CA GLU A 107 -32.48 8.87 -45.21
C GLU A 107 -32.69 7.36 -45.05
N ASN A 108 -33.93 6.90 -45.28
CA ASN A 108 -34.44 5.52 -45.30
C ASN A 108 -33.54 4.42 -44.70
N THR A 109 -33.99 3.80 -43.61
CA THR A 109 -33.34 2.61 -43.03
C THR A 109 -33.54 1.40 -43.95
N GLU A 110 -32.45 0.81 -44.42
CA GLU A 110 -32.51 -0.43 -45.18
C GLU A 110 -33.19 -1.57 -44.37
N PRO A 111 -33.98 -2.46 -45.01
CA PRO A 111 -34.53 -3.63 -44.33
C PRO A 111 -33.43 -4.48 -43.68
N GLY A 112 -33.56 -4.78 -42.39
CA GLY A 112 -32.57 -5.56 -41.62
C GLY A 112 -31.45 -4.72 -40.95
N SER A 113 -31.39 -3.41 -41.18
CA SER A 113 -30.37 -2.54 -40.59
C SER A 113 -30.48 -2.42 -39.07
N LYS A 114 -31.68 -2.59 -38.51
CA LYS A 114 -31.92 -2.60 -37.05
C LYS A 114 -31.20 -3.74 -36.34
N PHE A 115 -31.19 -4.93 -36.94
CA PHE A 115 -30.53 -6.10 -36.36
C PHE A 115 -29.00 -5.97 -36.42
N ARG A 116 -28.46 -5.49 -37.56
CA ARG A 116 -27.02 -5.19 -37.70
C ARG A 116 -26.57 -4.12 -36.72
N GLY A 117 -27.35 -3.04 -36.60
CA GLY A 117 -27.09 -1.97 -35.63
C GLY A 117 -27.09 -2.47 -34.18
N PHE A 118 -28.04 -3.33 -33.81
CA PHE A 118 -28.08 -3.95 -32.49
C PHE A 118 -26.85 -4.83 -32.21
N LEU A 119 -26.46 -5.70 -33.15
CA LEU A 119 -25.26 -6.51 -33.01
C LEU A 119 -23.99 -5.66 -32.86
N PHE A 120 -23.89 -4.56 -33.62
CA PHE A 120 -22.77 -3.65 -33.56
C PHE A 120 -22.71 -2.87 -32.23
N PHE A 121 -23.86 -2.47 -31.70
CA PHE A 121 -23.97 -1.90 -30.37
C PHE A 121 -23.52 -2.89 -29.29
N ALA A 122 -24.00 -4.12 -29.33
CA ALA A 122 -23.60 -5.17 -28.40
C ALA A 122 -22.09 -5.45 -28.46
N ALA A 123 -21.51 -5.55 -29.67
CA ALA A 123 -20.08 -5.74 -29.85
C ALA A 123 -19.25 -4.56 -29.29
N SER A 124 -19.70 -3.32 -29.54
CA SER A 124 -19.06 -2.10 -28.99
C SER A 124 -19.13 -2.06 -27.46
N ALA A 125 -20.25 -2.48 -26.87
CA ALA A 125 -20.40 -2.59 -25.43
C ALA A 125 -19.48 -3.66 -24.83
N VAL A 126 -19.39 -4.85 -25.45
CA VAL A 126 -18.49 -5.92 -25.02
C VAL A 126 -17.03 -5.49 -25.13
N LEU A 127 -16.62 -4.83 -26.22
CA LEU A 127 -15.27 -4.31 -26.38
C LEU A 127 -14.95 -3.27 -25.30
N PHE A 128 -15.85 -2.33 -25.06
CA PHE A 128 -15.69 -1.32 -24.01
C PHE A 128 -15.58 -1.96 -22.63
N SER A 129 -16.55 -2.78 -22.23
CA SER A 129 -16.57 -3.43 -20.93
C SER A 129 -15.38 -4.38 -20.74
N GLY A 130 -15.00 -5.14 -21.77
CA GLY A 130 -13.87 -6.05 -21.74
C GLY A 130 -12.52 -5.32 -21.66
N ALA A 131 -12.30 -4.28 -22.46
CA ALA A 131 -11.07 -3.49 -22.41
C ALA A 131 -10.94 -2.72 -21.10
N GLN A 132 -12.05 -2.18 -20.56
CA GLN A 132 -12.07 -1.54 -19.25
C GLN A 132 -11.83 -2.56 -18.13
N ALA A 133 -12.50 -3.72 -18.14
CA ALA A 133 -12.26 -4.79 -17.18
C ALA A 133 -10.80 -5.29 -17.23
N PHE A 134 -10.22 -5.40 -18.42
CA PHE A 134 -8.82 -5.78 -18.59
C PHE A 134 -7.86 -4.70 -18.08
N LEU A 135 -8.12 -3.41 -18.34
CA LEU A 135 -7.39 -2.31 -17.73
C LEU A 135 -7.49 -2.34 -16.19
N TRP A 136 -8.67 -2.66 -15.65
CA TRP A 136 -8.87 -2.83 -14.21
C TRP A 136 -8.08 -4.00 -13.63
N MET A 137 -7.95 -5.10 -14.38
CA MET A 137 -7.11 -6.23 -13.99
C MET A 137 -5.61 -5.94 -14.15
N ARG A 138 -5.22 -5.02 -15.04
CA ARG A 138 -3.80 -4.70 -15.31
C ARG A 138 -3.27 -3.48 -14.54
N ASP A 139 -4.15 -2.65 -13.97
CA ASP A 139 -3.76 -1.56 -13.07
C ASP A 139 -3.19 -2.15 -11.76
N PRO A 140 -1.91 -1.90 -11.43
CA PRO A 140 -1.27 -2.42 -10.22
C PRO A 140 -1.83 -1.84 -8.91
N THR A 141 -2.89 -1.02 -8.97
CA THR A 141 -3.65 -0.57 -7.81
C THR A 141 -4.79 -1.52 -7.40
N VAL A 142 -5.06 -2.60 -8.16
CA VAL A 142 -6.19 -3.53 -7.89
C VAL A 142 -5.79 -4.99 -7.60
N HIS A 143 -4.52 -5.39 -7.74
CA HIS A 143 -4.08 -6.70 -7.25
C HIS A 143 -3.42 -6.63 -5.86
N PRO A 144 -3.91 -7.41 -4.86
CA PRO A 144 -3.15 -7.62 -3.63
C PRO A 144 -1.84 -8.30 -4.01
N LEU A 145 -0.76 -7.92 -3.33
CA LEU A 145 0.51 -8.64 -3.29
C LEU A 145 0.27 -10.09 -2.83
N GLY A 146 -0.17 -10.94 -3.76
CA GLY A 146 -0.30 -12.37 -3.60
C GLY A 146 0.94 -13.04 -4.19
N ASP A 147 1.48 -13.97 -3.42
CA ASP A 147 2.42 -15.02 -3.84
C ASP A 147 3.91 -14.66 -3.79
N ARG A 148 4.35 -14.36 -2.57
CA ARG A 148 5.53 -15.02 -2.00
C ARG A 148 5.24 -15.47 -0.57
N VAL A 149 4.56 -16.61 -0.46
CA VAL A 149 4.62 -17.45 0.74
C VAL A 149 6.07 -17.95 0.83
N ILE A 150 6.89 -17.29 1.65
CA ILE A 150 8.13 -17.93 2.08
C ILE A 150 7.71 -18.94 3.14
N PRO A 151 8.05 -20.24 2.98
CA PRO A 151 7.83 -21.20 4.05
C PRO A 151 8.49 -20.69 5.34
N LEU A 152 7.96 -21.11 6.50
CA LEU A 152 8.45 -20.84 7.86
C LEU A 152 9.87 -21.38 8.11
N HIS A 153 10.84 -21.03 7.27
CA HIS A 153 12.27 -21.17 7.51
C HIS A 153 12.82 -19.75 7.55
N ALA A 154 12.97 -19.25 8.78
CA ALA A 154 13.71 -18.03 9.02
C ALA A 154 15.09 -18.19 8.35
N PRO A 155 15.47 -17.32 7.40
CA PRO A 155 16.80 -17.38 6.79
C PRO A 155 17.87 -17.37 7.88
N GLN A 156 19.03 -17.98 7.61
CA GLN A 156 20.14 -17.95 8.57
C GLN A 156 20.45 -16.49 8.98
N GLY A 157 20.52 -16.22 10.29
CA GLY A 157 20.67 -14.87 10.86
C GLY A 157 19.36 -14.15 11.19
N TRP A 158 18.20 -14.78 10.95
CA TRP A 158 16.89 -14.28 11.36
C TRP A 158 16.41 -14.99 12.61
N THR A 159 15.81 -14.22 13.51
CA THR A 159 15.28 -14.71 14.78
C THR A 159 13.78 -14.44 14.86
N PRO A 160 12.97 -15.44 15.24
CA PRO A 160 11.56 -15.22 15.55
C PRO A 160 11.43 -14.35 16.81
N LEU A 161 10.77 -13.19 16.67
CA LEU A 161 10.52 -12.25 17.76
C LEU A 161 9.03 -11.87 17.79
N PRO A 162 8.40 -11.86 18.97
CA PRO A 162 7.09 -11.29 19.14
C PRO A 162 7.18 -9.80 19.51
N PHE A 163 6.68 -8.92 18.65
CA PHE A 163 6.48 -7.52 18.98
C PHE A 163 4.99 -7.22 19.06
N PHE A 164 4.54 -6.90 20.28
CA PHE A 164 3.14 -6.67 20.61
C PHE A 164 2.26 -7.91 20.29
N TYR A 165 1.33 -7.81 19.34
CA TYR A 165 0.48 -8.93 18.90
C TYR A 165 1.04 -9.70 17.71
N ALA A 166 2.11 -9.21 17.08
CA ALA A 166 2.67 -9.80 15.88
C ALA A 166 3.93 -10.60 16.20
N THR A 167 3.93 -11.89 15.86
CA THR A 167 5.13 -12.74 15.94
C THR A 167 5.65 -13.01 14.54
N GLY A 168 6.91 -12.70 14.28
CA GLY A 168 7.52 -12.93 12.96
C GLY A 168 9.02 -13.06 13.04
N ALA A 169 9.65 -13.33 11.90
CA ALA A 169 11.09 -13.44 11.82
C ALA A 169 11.71 -12.06 11.54
N PHE A 170 12.71 -11.68 12.33
CA PHE A 170 13.46 -10.43 12.19
C PHE A 170 14.93 -10.73 11.95
N PRO A 171 15.62 -10.03 11.04
CA PRO A 171 17.05 -10.15 10.89
C PRO A 171 17.75 -9.61 12.15
N LEU A 172 18.71 -10.36 12.68
CA LEU A 172 19.69 -9.83 13.64
C LEU A 172 20.86 -9.17 12.89
N GLU A 173 21.16 -9.69 11.72
CA GLU A 173 22.17 -9.20 10.80
C GLU A 173 21.59 -9.14 9.38
N LEU A 174 22.00 -8.12 8.64
CA LEU A 174 21.69 -7.97 7.23
C LEU A 174 22.93 -8.32 6.42
N LYS A 175 22.76 -9.24 5.47
CA LYS A 175 23.75 -9.45 4.42
C LYS A 175 23.46 -8.44 3.33
N ALA A 176 24.34 -7.43 3.18
CA ALA A 176 24.31 -6.62 1.98
C ALA A 176 24.57 -7.55 0.79
N ASN A 177 23.57 -7.73 -0.07
CA ASN A 177 23.81 -8.36 -1.36
C ASN A 177 24.69 -7.38 -2.14
N SER A 178 26.01 -7.65 -2.16
CA SER A 178 26.95 -6.88 -2.95
C SER A 178 26.61 -7.08 -4.43
N LEU A 179 25.81 -6.16 -4.97
CA LEU A 179 25.69 -5.91 -6.41
C LEU A 179 26.97 -5.28 -6.98
N ALA A 180 28.06 -5.24 -6.21
CA ALA A 180 29.38 -4.88 -6.68
C ALA A 180 30.13 -6.14 -7.13
N THR A 181 30.19 -6.30 -8.45
CA THR A 181 31.31 -6.89 -9.17
C THR A 181 32.63 -6.59 -8.45
N GLY A 182 33.28 -7.63 -7.88
CA GLY A 182 34.66 -7.54 -7.38
C GLY A 182 34.83 -7.64 -5.86
N SER A 183 35.08 -8.87 -5.40
CA SER A 183 36.08 -9.23 -4.38
C SER A 183 36.12 -8.52 -3.00
N SER A 184 35.08 -7.81 -2.55
CA SER A 184 35.01 -7.40 -1.15
C SER A 184 34.22 -8.41 -0.31
N PRO A 185 34.75 -8.85 0.85
CA PRO A 185 34.10 -9.86 1.69
C PRO A 185 32.71 -9.37 2.13
N LYS A 186 31.78 -10.32 2.23
CA LYS A 186 30.41 -10.11 2.76
C LYS A 186 30.51 -9.49 4.15
N LYS A 187 30.35 -8.17 4.26
CA LYS A 187 30.28 -7.49 5.55
C LYS A 187 28.91 -7.79 6.15
N GLU A 188 28.90 -8.52 7.26
CA GLU A 188 27.68 -8.71 8.06
C GLU A 188 27.36 -7.38 8.76
N LEU A 189 26.12 -6.92 8.60
CA LEU A 189 25.67 -5.63 9.08
C LEU A 189 24.75 -5.84 10.27
N SER A 190 25.11 -5.34 11.45
CA SER A 190 24.30 -5.51 12.66
C SER A 190 23.05 -4.64 12.61
N VAL A 191 21.89 -5.22 12.92
CA VAL A 191 20.67 -4.45 13.18
C VAL A 191 20.76 -3.83 14.57
N GLU A 192 20.66 -2.51 14.65
CA GLU A 192 20.71 -1.80 15.93
C GLU A 192 19.30 -1.52 16.42
N TYR A 193 19.02 -1.86 17.68
CA TYR A 193 17.73 -1.55 18.27
C TYR A 193 17.74 -0.19 18.98
N GLY A 194 16.55 0.38 19.15
CA GLY A 194 16.34 1.59 19.90
C GLY A 194 15.01 1.55 20.63
N LEU A 195 15.01 2.12 21.84
CA LEU A 195 13.83 2.26 22.68
C LEU A 195 13.50 3.76 22.85
N PRO A 196 12.71 4.39 21.96
CA PRO A 196 12.25 5.76 22.16
C PRO A 196 11.48 5.89 23.47
N TYR A 197 11.78 6.93 24.25
CA TYR A 197 11.07 7.21 25.49
C TYR A 197 9.81 8.05 25.24
N GLU A 198 8.69 7.59 25.77
CA GLU A 198 7.42 8.32 25.86
C GLU A 198 7.13 8.58 27.33
N LYS A 199 6.88 9.84 27.68
CA LYS A 199 6.80 10.27 29.07
C LYS A 199 5.65 9.58 29.81
N GLY A 200 5.95 9.02 30.98
CA GLY A 200 4.98 8.39 31.88
C GLY A 200 4.92 6.87 31.72
N PRO A 201 4.24 6.17 32.65
CA PRO A 201 4.15 4.72 32.61
C PRO A 201 3.35 4.27 31.38
N PRO A 202 3.83 3.27 30.62
CA PRO A 202 3.08 2.73 29.50
C PRO A 202 1.74 2.14 29.95
N HIS A 203 0.64 2.56 29.33
CA HIS A 203 -0.70 2.11 29.73
C HIS A 203 -0.93 0.61 29.50
N ARG A 204 -0.55 0.12 28.31
CA ARG A 204 -0.72 -1.28 27.90
C ARG A 204 0.44 -1.80 27.06
N PHE A 205 0.97 -0.97 26.17
CA PHE A 205 2.09 -1.27 25.29
C PHE A 205 3.07 -0.10 25.29
N LEU A 206 4.33 -0.36 24.94
CA LEU A 206 5.22 0.71 24.51
C LEU A 206 4.64 1.37 23.25
N GLY A 207 4.77 2.70 23.12
CA GLY A 207 4.28 3.37 21.92
C GLY A 207 5.14 3.05 20.69
N LYS A 208 6.47 2.94 20.83
CA LYS A 208 7.38 2.70 19.71
C LYS A 208 8.62 1.88 20.09
N ILE A 209 9.09 1.08 19.13
CA ILE A 209 10.43 0.47 19.10
C ILE A 209 11.05 0.82 17.76
N ALA A 210 12.34 1.18 17.73
CA ALA A 210 13.05 1.51 16.50
C ALA A 210 14.11 0.42 16.20
N LEU A 211 14.25 0.08 14.93
CA LEU A 211 15.32 -0.73 14.39
C LEU A 211 16.05 0.12 13.34
N TYR A 212 17.35 0.26 13.46
CA TYR A 212 18.17 1.01 12.53
C TYR A 212 18.96 0.03 11.65
N TRP A 213 18.77 0.17 10.34
CA TRP A 213 19.53 -0.53 9.31
C TRP A 213 20.52 0.48 8.72
N ARG A 214 21.57 0.78 9.50
CA ARG A 214 22.48 1.91 9.27
C ARG A 214 23.11 1.89 7.88
N ASP A 215 23.62 0.74 7.44
CA ASP A 215 24.24 0.61 6.14
C ASP A 215 23.24 0.71 4.97
N LEU A 216 21.95 0.50 5.23
CA LEU A 216 20.87 0.78 4.28
C LEU A 216 20.33 2.22 4.42
N ASP A 217 20.91 3.04 5.31
CA ASP A 217 20.44 4.39 5.66
C ASP A 217 18.93 4.40 6.00
N SER A 218 18.48 3.33 6.65
CA SER A 218 17.06 3.03 6.82
C SER A 218 16.72 2.85 8.29
N ARG A 219 15.50 3.26 8.66
CA ARG A 219 14.96 3.15 10.01
C ARG A 219 13.57 2.54 9.95
N LEU A 220 13.40 1.40 10.60
CA LEU A 220 12.10 0.78 10.84
C LEU A 220 11.60 1.18 12.23
N VAL A 221 10.35 1.62 12.32
CA VAL A 221 9.67 1.91 13.58
C VAL A 221 8.48 0.98 13.72
N LEU A 222 8.48 0.19 14.80
CA LEU A 222 7.36 -0.62 15.23
C LEU A 222 6.51 0.22 16.17
N SER A 223 5.31 0.60 15.74
CA SER A 223 4.34 1.32 16.56
C SER A 223 3.47 0.33 17.32
N GLY A 224 3.33 0.54 18.63
CA GLY A 224 2.46 -0.23 19.49
C GLY A 224 1.00 -0.23 18.99
N PRO A 225 0.24 -1.28 19.31
CA PRO A 225 -1.08 -1.48 18.75
C PRO A 225 -2.08 -0.47 19.33
N GLN A 226 -2.88 0.11 18.44
CA GLN A 226 -3.96 1.03 18.77
C GLN A 226 -5.29 0.39 18.39
N THR A 227 -6.28 0.44 19.29
CA THR A 227 -7.61 -0.07 18.98
C THR A 227 -8.35 0.93 18.10
N LEU A 228 -8.69 0.51 16.88
CA LEU A 228 -9.53 1.30 16.00
C LEU A 228 -10.98 1.15 16.46
N ALA A 229 -11.62 2.24 16.89
CA ALA A 229 -12.98 2.22 17.42
C ALA A 229 -14.06 1.84 16.37
N THR A 230 -13.69 1.70 15.09
CA THR A 230 -14.56 1.43 13.94
C THR A 230 -13.71 1.14 12.71
N PRO A 231 -14.14 0.25 11.79
CA PRO A 231 -15.38 -0.55 11.77
C PRO A 231 -15.30 -1.84 12.59
N GLY A 232 -16.39 -2.61 12.69
CA GLY A 232 -16.49 -3.77 13.59
C GLY A 232 -15.70 -4.99 13.13
N THR A 233 -15.39 -5.08 11.84
CA THR A 233 -14.64 -6.20 11.25
C THR A 233 -13.55 -5.74 10.27
N GLN A 234 -12.54 -6.60 10.07
CA GLN A 234 -11.48 -6.38 9.08
C GLN A 234 -12.04 -6.25 7.65
N ASP A 235 -13.06 -7.04 7.30
CA ASP A 235 -13.72 -7.00 5.99
C ASP A 235 -14.46 -5.72 5.70
N GLU A 236 -15.17 -5.18 6.71
CA GLU A 236 -15.75 -3.84 6.60
C GLU A 236 -14.66 -2.80 6.38
N LEU A 237 -13.55 -2.88 7.10
CA LEU A 237 -12.46 -1.93 6.92
C LEU A 237 -11.84 -2.05 5.52
N ARG A 238 -11.62 -3.27 5.04
CA ARG A 238 -11.16 -3.55 3.68
C ARG A 238 -12.09 -2.95 2.64
N ARG A 239 -13.42 -3.17 2.75
CA ARG A 239 -14.42 -2.56 1.87
C ARG A 239 -14.39 -1.02 1.95
N CYS A 240 -14.29 -0.48 3.16
CA CYS A 240 -14.19 0.96 3.42
C CYS A 240 -12.92 1.60 2.84
N SER A 241 -11.82 0.86 2.73
CA SER A 241 -10.61 1.34 2.08
C SER A 241 -10.77 1.48 0.56
N ARG A 242 -11.67 0.70 -0.05
CA ARG A 242 -11.93 0.67 -1.50
C ARG A 242 -13.05 1.62 -1.94
N GLN A 243 -14.04 1.89 -1.07
CA GLN A 243 -15.20 2.73 -1.41
C GLN A 243 -15.03 4.17 -0.91
N TRP A 244 -15.32 5.16 -1.77
CA TRP A 244 -15.08 6.57 -1.47
C TRP A 244 -16.17 7.22 -0.60
N PHE A 245 -17.44 6.84 -0.79
CA PHE A 245 -18.58 7.60 -0.27
C PHE A 245 -19.30 6.96 0.94
N GLY A 246 -19.09 5.66 1.22
CA GLY A 246 -19.83 4.94 2.26
C GLY A 246 -19.15 4.83 3.64
N CYS A 247 -17.86 5.19 3.75
CA CYS A 247 -17.06 4.93 4.96
C CYS A 247 -16.23 6.12 5.43
N VAL A 248 -16.71 7.34 5.19
CA VAL A 248 -15.96 8.58 5.44
C VAL A 248 -15.47 8.68 6.89
N GLU A 249 -16.30 8.31 7.88
CA GLU A 249 -15.94 8.46 9.30
C GLU A 249 -14.89 7.43 9.77
N ALA A 250 -15.09 6.14 9.46
CA ALA A 250 -14.15 5.08 9.81
C ALA A 250 -12.79 5.31 9.16
N ARG A 251 -12.80 5.70 7.88
CA ARG A 251 -11.62 6.13 7.14
C ARG A 251 -10.97 7.31 7.87
N ARG A 252 -11.70 8.40 8.11
CA ARG A 252 -11.18 9.61 8.78
C ARG A 252 -10.48 9.30 10.10
N ARG A 253 -11.00 8.38 10.93
CA ARG A 253 -10.35 8.01 12.21
C ARG A 253 -9.02 7.30 11.99
N ILE A 254 -8.96 6.31 11.11
CA ILE A 254 -7.72 5.58 10.82
C ILE A 254 -6.68 6.52 10.22
N TRP A 255 -7.08 7.38 9.29
CA TRP A 255 -6.18 8.38 8.74
C TRP A 255 -5.70 9.35 9.82
N LYS A 256 -6.61 9.90 10.63
CA LYS A 256 -6.28 10.89 11.67
C LYS A 256 -5.39 10.33 12.77
N TYR A 257 -5.67 9.12 13.25
CA TYR A 257 -5.03 8.60 14.47
C TYR A 257 -3.88 7.63 14.19
N ALA A 258 -3.91 6.90 13.08
CA ALA A 258 -2.85 5.96 12.72
C ALA A 258 -1.97 6.47 11.57
N VAL A 259 -2.56 6.79 10.41
CA VAL A 259 -1.77 7.00 9.18
C VAL A 259 -1.06 8.35 9.15
N ILE A 260 -1.77 9.46 9.33
CA ILE A 260 -1.20 10.82 9.25
C ILE A 260 -0.06 11.01 10.26
N PRO A 261 -0.20 10.62 11.54
CA PRO A 261 0.90 10.71 12.50
C PRO A 261 2.11 9.85 12.11
N ALA A 262 1.86 8.62 11.62
CA ALA A 262 2.91 7.71 11.19
C ALA A 262 3.69 8.23 9.98
N LEU A 263 3.05 8.99 9.09
CA LEU A 263 3.66 9.62 7.92
C LEU A 263 4.27 11.00 8.20
N GLU A 264 4.21 11.50 9.43
CA GLU A 264 4.71 12.85 9.78
C GLU A 264 4.11 13.94 8.89
N ASN A 265 2.82 13.83 8.56
CA ASN A 265 2.09 14.76 7.69
C ASN A 265 2.64 14.87 6.24
N ARG A 266 3.38 13.87 5.74
CA ARG A 266 3.80 13.81 4.33
C ARG A 266 2.63 13.49 3.40
N LEU A 267 2.70 13.97 2.16
CA LEU A 267 1.74 13.63 1.11
C LEU A 267 1.83 12.14 0.75
N ILE A 268 0.67 11.49 0.70
CA ILE A 268 0.55 10.07 0.39
C ILE A 268 0.64 9.88 -1.12
N ASP A 269 1.59 9.07 -1.58
CA ASP A 269 1.74 8.73 -3.00
C ASP A 269 0.97 7.45 -3.36
N ARG A 270 0.87 6.50 -2.43
CA ARG A 270 0.16 5.23 -2.60
C ARG A 270 -0.50 4.79 -1.30
N ALA A 271 -1.72 4.30 -1.40
CA ALA A 271 -2.43 3.69 -0.28
C ALA A 271 -3.28 2.53 -0.79
N GLU A 272 -3.07 1.35 -0.24
CA GLU A 272 -3.80 0.15 -0.65
C GLU A 272 -4.00 -0.82 0.51
N TRP A 273 -4.98 -1.70 0.36
CA TRP A 273 -5.15 -2.82 1.27
C TRP A 273 -4.20 -3.95 0.87
N PHE A 274 -3.36 -4.40 1.79
CA PHE A 274 -2.53 -5.59 1.59
C PHE A 274 -3.10 -6.78 2.35
N HIS A 275 -2.84 -7.97 1.82
CA HIS A 275 -3.15 -9.23 2.46
C HIS A 275 -2.03 -10.20 2.10
N VAL A 276 -1.35 -10.75 3.11
CA VAL A 276 -0.32 -11.77 2.92
C VAL A 276 -1.00 -13.13 2.84
N PRO A 277 -1.01 -13.82 1.68
CA PRO A 277 -1.52 -15.17 1.62
C PRO A 277 -0.65 -16.09 2.48
N ASN A 278 -1.27 -16.95 3.28
CA ASN A 278 -0.60 -18.01 4.01
C ASN A 278 -1.61 -19.11 4.36
N GLU A 279 -1.57 -20.22 3.62
CA GLU A 279 -2.54 -21.31 3.75
C GLU A 279 -2.46 -22.04 5.11
N PHE A 280 -1.32 -21.93 5.81
CA PHE A 280 -1.11 -22.55 7.11
C PHE A 280 -1.66 -21.73 8.28
N LEU A 281 -2.10 -20.50 8.03
CA LEU A 281 -2.68 -19.61 9.04
C LEU A 281 -4.17 -19.38 8.78
N LEU A 282 -4.94 -19.26 9.85
CA LEU A 282 -6.32 -18.77 9.76
C LEU A 282 -6.33 -17.34 9.21
N GLU A 283 -7.37 -16.96 8.47
CA GLU A 283 -7.45 -15.63 7.85
C GLU A 283 -7.28 -14.48 8.86
N ALA A 284 -7.84 -14.63 10.06
CA ALA A 284 -7.71 -13.66 11.15
C ALA A 284 -6.28 -13.53 11.72
N GLU A 285 -5.43 -14.55 11.52
CA GLU A 285 -4.03 -14.57 11.98
C GLU A 285 -3.05 -14.12 10.90
N ARG A 286 -3.48 -14.03 9.63
CA ARG A 286 -2.66 -13.57 8.51
C ARG A 286 -2.37 -12.08 8.64
N ALA A 287 -1.17 -11.66 8.27
CA ALA A 287 -0.83 -10.26 8.17
C ALA A 287 -1.65 -9.60 7.05
N GLN A 288 -2.49 -8.65 7.42
CA GLN A 288 -3.31 -7.86 6.49
C GLN A 288 -3.57 -6.47 7.05
N GLY A 289 -3.93 -5.54 6.19
CA GLY A 289 -4.29 -4.18 6.61
C GLY A 289 -3.99 -3.13 5.56
N LEU A 290 -3.58 -1.95 5.99
CA LEU A 290 -3.29 -0.83 5.08
C LEU A 290 -1.79 -0.69 4.85
N TYR A 291 -1.39 -0.67 3.59
CA TYR A 291 -0.07 -0.20 3.16
C TYR A 291 -0.21 1.23 2.69
N VAL A 292 0.65 2.10 3.18
CA VAL A 292 0.70 3.50 2.78
C VAL A 292 2.14 3.88 2.52
N ARG A 293 2.36 4.58 1.42
CA ARG A 293 3.64 5.12 1.06
C ARG A 293 3.51 6.64 0.94
N SER A 294 4.62 7.32 1.21
CA SER A 294 4.80 8.73 0.94
C SER A 294 6.21 8.97 0.46
N LYS A 295 6.38 9.95 -0.42
CA LYS A 295 7.69 10.41 -0.90
C LYS A 295 7.92 11.83 -0.38
N SER A 296 9.05 12.03 0.31
CA SER A 296 9.51 13.34 0.72
C SER A 296 10.25 14.02 -0.44
N GLU A 297 10.18 15.34 -0.50
CA GLU A 297 10.97 16.18 -1.41
C GLU A 297 12.49 15.97 -1.25
N ARG A 298 12.94 15.51 -0.08
CA ARG A 298 14.36 15.26 0.23
C ARG A 298 14.87 13.88 -0.23
N GLY A 299 14.19 13.22 -1.17
CA GLY A 299 14.61 11.91 -1.67
C GLY A 299 14.52 10.77 -0.65
N ARG A 300 13.65 10.91 0.36
CA ARG A 300 13.33 9.82 1.30
C ARG A 300 11.92 9.30 1.06
N ILE A 301 11.78 7.97 1.09
CA ILE A 301 10.51 7.28 1.02
C ILE A 301 10.15 6.80 2.41
N ARG A 302 8.87 6.95 2.76
CA ARG A 302 8.32 6.37 3.98
C ARG A 302 7.20 5.41 3.64
N GLU A 303 7.38 4.16 4.03
CA GLU A 303 6.45 3.05 3.83
C GLU A 303 5.92 2.61 5.18
N ALA A 304 4.60 2.50 5.30
CA ALA A 304 3.95 2.12 6.54
C ALA A 304 2.97 0.98 6.27
N TYR A 305 3.18 -0.15 6.94
CA TYR A 305 2.22 -1.24 7.01
C TYR A 305 1.47 -1.13 8.35
N PHE A 306 0.17 -0.91 8.29
CA PHE A 306 -0.73 -0.95 9.44
C PHE A 306 -1.42 -2.30 9.46
N LEU A 307 -0.91 -3.22 10.28
CA LEU A 307 -1.47 -4.55 10.43
C LEU A 307 -2.72 -4.46 11.30
N ILE A 308 -3.85 -4.86 10.73
CA ILE A 308 -5.14 -4.86 11.43
C ILE A 308 -5.39 -6.28 11.91
N GLY A 309 -5.15 -6.53 13.19
CA GLY A 309 -5.37 -7.82 13.82
C GLY A 309 -6.78 -7.98 14.39
N PRO A 310 -7.01 -9.08 15.15
CA PRO A 310 -8.24 -9.31 15.88
C PRO A 310 -8.61 -8.13 16.80
N LYS A 311 -9.91 -7.93 17.04
CA LYS A 311 -10.43 -6.81 17.86
C LYS A 311 -10.02 -5.42 17.34
N MET A 312 -9.76 -5.31 16.03
CA MET A 312 -9.40 -4.04 15.36
C MET A 312 -8.16 -3.37 15.95
N ALA A 313 -7.23 -4.17 16.49
CA ALA A 313 -5.93 -3.67 16.92
C ALA A 313 -5.06 -3.39 15.68
N SER A 314 -4.65 -2.13 15.51
CA SER A 314 -3.78 -1.68 14.43
C SER A 314 -2.35 -1.51 14.93
N GLN A 315 -1.41 -2.29 14.42
CA GLN A 315 0.02 -2.19 14.70
C GLN A 315 0.77 -1.64 13.48
N GLY A 316 1.64 -0.65 13.67
CA GLY A 316 2.36 0.00 12.57
C GLY A 316 3.78 -0.53 12.39
N PHE A 317 4.20 -0.77 11.15
CA PHE A 317 5.59 -1.04 10.76
C PHE A 317 5.98 0.01 9.74
N ILE A 318 6.76 1.00 10.18
CA ILE A 318 7.00 2.24 9.45
C ILE A 318 8.48 2.32 9.09
N LEU A 319 8.80 2.12 7.82
CA LEU A 319 10.15 2.23 7.28
C LEU A 319 10.37 3.61 6.67
N ASP A 320 11.36 4.34 7.17
CA ASP A 320 11.90 5.53 6.54
C ASP A 320 13.25 5.18 5.90
N ARG A 321 13.38 5.37 4.60
CA ARG A 321 14.52 4.91 3.79
C ARG A 321 14.85 5.90 2.67
N PRO A 322 16.07 5.86 2.09
CA PRO A 322 16.38 6.68 0.94
C PRO A 322 15.72 6.12 -0.35
N ASP A 323 15.48 7.00 -1.33
CA ASP A 323 14.95 6.64 -2.65
C ASP A 323 16.09 6.19 -3.59
N ARG A 324 16.76 5.09 -3.23
CA ARG A 324 17.87 4.47 -3.96
C ARG A 324 17.91 2.96 -3.73
N THR A 325 18.84 2.26 -4.38
CA THR A 325 18.97 0.80 -4.38
C THR A 325 19.03 0.20 -2.97
N GLU A 326 19.81 0.78 -2.06
CA GLU A 326 19.92 0.34 -0.66
C GLU A 326 18.59 0.45 0.08
N GLY A 327 17.85 1.52 -0.18
CA GLY A 327 16.49 1.69 0.36
C GLY A 327 15.52 0.65 -0.19
N ASN A 328 15.66 0.24 -1.46
CA ASN A 328 14.81 -0.82 -2.01
C ASN A 328 15.09 -2.18 -1.34
N GLN A 329 16.35 -2.47 -0.99
CA GLN A 329 16.68 -3.66 -0.19
C GLN A 329 16.05 -3.61 1.21
N ALA A 330 15.97 -2.43 1.83
CA ALA A 330 15.25 -2.22 3.08
C ALA A 330 13.74 -2.51 2.91
N SER A 331 13.11 -2.05 1.83
CA SER A 331 11.71 -2.37 1.52
C SER A 331 11.48 -3.87 1.34
N GLU A 332 12.35 -4.55 0.61
CA GLU A 332 12.28 -6.00 0.41
C GLU A 332 12.43 -6.76 1.73
N THR A 333 13.33 -6.29 2.60
CA THR A 333 13.53 -6.86 3.94
C THR A 333 12.28 -6.66 4.79
N LEU A 334 11.69 -5.46 4.79
CA LEU A 334 10.43 -5.22 5.48
C LEU A 334 9.31 -6.10 4.93
N ALA A 335 9.16 -6.22 3.60
CA ALA A 335 8.14 -7.07 3.00
C ALA A 335 8.30 -8.54 3.41
N LYS A 336 9.53 -9.04 3.54
CA LYS A 336 9.83 -10.37 4.09
C LYS A 336 9.44 -10.50 5.56
N ILE A 337 9.75 -9.48 6.38
CA ILE A 337 9.29 -9.43 7.78
C ILE A 337 7.77 -9.52 7.81
N ILE A 338 7.05 -8.65 7.08
CA ILE A 338 5.59 -8.63 7.02
C ILE A 338 5.03 -9.98 6.56
N GLY A 339 5.63 -10.58 5.54
CA GLY A 339 5.25 -11.91 5.03
C GLY A 339 5.41 -13.05 6.04
N SER A 340 6.27 -12.88 7.04
CA SER A 340 6.52 -13.87 8.10
C SER A 340 5.64 -13.69 9.34
N LEU A 341 4.86 -12.61 9.42
CA LEU A 341 4.12 -12.28 10.64
C LEU A 341 2.86 -13.14 10.78
N ARG A 342 2.68 -13.67 11.99
CA ARG A 342 1.42 -14.19 12.53
C ARG A 342 0.86 -13.22 13.55
N LEU A 343 -0.39 -12.82 13.37
CA LEU A 343 -1.14 -11.98 14.30
C LEU A 343 -1.83 -12.86 15.34
N SER A 344 -1.55 -12.59 16.61
CA SER A 344 -2.19 -13.28 17.74
C SER A 344 -3.40 -12.49 18.27
N PRO A 345 -4.50 -13.16 18.67
CA PRO A 345 -5.68 -12.50 19.24
C PRO A 345 -5.45 -12.02 20.68
N ASP A 346 -4.42 -12.53 21.34
CA ASP A 346 -4.02 -12.21 22.71
C ASP A 346 -2.49 -12.21 22.87
N LEU A 347 -2.03 -11.95 24.09
CA LEU A 347 -0.61 -11.89 24.45
C LEU A 347 -0.08 -13.20 25.05
N ALA A 348 -0.92 -14.23 25.23
CA ALA A 348 -0.49 -15.48 25.85
C ALA A 348 0.50 -16.24 24.96
N ALA A 349 0.22 -16.32 23.66
CA ALA A 349 1.14 -16.96 22.70
C ALA A 349 2.50 -16.23 22.60
N PRO A 350 2.56 -14.90 22.40
CA PRO A 350 3.79 -14.14 22.49
C PRO A 350 4.62 -14.37 23.77
N ARG A 351 3.97 -14.41 24.94
CA ARG A 351 4.62 -14.67 26.24
C ARG A 351 5.19 -16.08 26.34
N ALA A 352 4.38 -17.08 25.99
CA ALA A 352 4.77 -18.49 26.02
C ALA A 352 5.96 -18.78 25.09
N PHE A 353 6.10 -18.02 24.01
CA PHE A 353 7.28 -18.08 23.15
C PHE A 353 8.50 -17.45 23.81
N LEU A 354 8.34 -16.27 24.40
CA LEU A 354 9.45 -15.42 24.83
C LEU A 354 10.08 -15.83 26.16
N ASP A 355 9.26 -16.19 27.15
CA ASP A 355 9.74 -16.47 28.51
C ASP A 355 10.73 -17.65 28.56
N PRO A 356 10.49 -18.78 27.86
CA PRO A 356 11.47 -19.87 27.81
C PRO A 356 12.75 -19.49 27.08
N LYS A 357 12.69 -18.56 26.12
CA LYS A 357 13.88 -18.08 25.39
C LYS A 357 14.74 -17.22 26.31
N LEU A 358 14.13 -16.26 27.00
CA LEU A 358 14.81 -15.41 27.98
C LEU A 358 15.41 -16.22 29.13
N ALA A 359 14.67 -17.22 29.66
CA ALA A 359 15.16 -18.08 30.73
C ALA A 359 16.38 -18.94 30.32
N LYS A 360 16.54 -19.23 29.03
CA LYS A 360 17.67 -20.00 28.48
C LYS A 360 18.87 -19.11 28.12
N LEU A 361 18.70 -17.80 28.00
CA LEU A 361 19.81 -16.90 27.70
C LEU A 361 20.81 -16.90 28.87
N ARG A 362 22.06 -17.24 28.56
CA ARG A 362 23.18 -17.18 29.50
C ARG A 362 24.11 -16.06 29.06
N ILE A 363 23.86 -14.85 29.56
CA ILE A 363 24.71 -13.68 29.30
C ILE A 363 25.75 -13.57 30.43
N GLY A 364 27.03 -13.48 30.07
CA GLY A 364 28.13 -13.43 31.03
C GLY A 364 29.43 -12.86 30.43
N PRO A 365 30.53 -12.87 31.22
CA PRO A 365 31.84 -12.42 30.78
C PRO A 365 32.39 -13.38 29.72
N GLY A 366 32.12 -13.10 28.44
CA GLY A 366 32.47 -13.97 27.32
C GLY A 366 31.37 -14.17 26.29
N SER A 367 30.16 -13.67 26.54
CA SER A 367 29.10 -13.64 25.53
C SER A 367 29.56 -12.90 24.28
N SER A 368 29.24 -13.46 23.11
CA SER A 368 29.55 -12.82 21.83
C SER A 368 28.68 -11.58 21.63
N LEU A 369 29.08 -10.70 20.70
CA LEU A 369 28.26 -9.56 20.31
C LEU A 369 26.89 -10.01 19.79
N SER A 370 26.85 -11.10 19.02
CA SER A 370 25.60 -11.67 18.49
C SER A 370 24.68 -12.16 19.61
N ASP A 371 25.22 -12.78 20.67
CA ASP A 371 24.44 -13.20 21.84
C ASP A 371 23.80 -12.00 22.56
N LEU A 372 24.56 -10.91 22.68
CA LEU A 372 24.09 -9.68 23.34
C LEU A 372 23.02 -8.96 22.52
N ILE A 373 23.20 -8.83 21.20
CA ILE A 373 22.17 -8.26 20.29
C ILE A 373 20.91 -9.13 20.31
N THR A 374 21.08 -10.46 20.30
CA THR A 374 19.95 -11.39 20.41
C THR A 374 19.21 -11.18 21.72
N ALA A 375 19.92 -11.07 22.84
CA ALA A 375 19.32 -10.85 24.15
C ALA A 375 18.63 -9.49 24.26
N GLU A 376 19.23 -8.42 23.72
CA GLU A 376 18.61 -7.10 23.59
C GLU A 376 17.29 -7.19 22.81
N ALA A 377 17.28 -7.87 21.65
CA ALA A 377 16.09 -8.03 20.82
C ALA A 377 14.96 -8.77 21.56
N HIS A 378 15.28 -9.83 22.31
CA HIS A 378 14.30 -10.56 23.13
C HIS A 378 13.79 -9.73 24.31
N LEU A 379 14.65 -8.95 24.97
CA LEU A 379 14.21 -8.05 26.05
C LEU A 379 13.34 -6.91 25.52
N LEU A 380 13.64 -6.37 24.33
CA LEU A 380 12.79 -5.39 23.66
C LEU A 380 11.42 -5.97 23.29
N ALA A 381 11.39 -7.20 22.77
CA ALA A 381 10.16 -7.95 22.57
C ALA A 381 9.38 -8.08 23.90
N LYS A 382 10.06 -8.37 25.01
CA LYS A 382 9.44 -8.51 26.35
C LYS A 382 8.79 -7.22 26.81
N VAL A 383 9.54 -6.12 26.82
CA VAL A 383 9.00 -4.82 27.24
C VAL A 383 7.93 -4.32 26.27
N SER A 384 7.92 -4.76 25.00
CA SER A 384 6.83 -4.43 24.08
C SER A 384 5.49 -5.03 24.50
N ILE A 385 5.49 -6.23 25.09
CA ILE A 385 4.30 -7.00 25.49
C ILE A 385 3.95 -6.74 26.96
N GLU A 386 4.96 -6.50 27.80
CA GLU A 386 4.84 -6.36 29.26
C GLU A 386 5.55 -5.11 29.78
N PRO A 387 5.16 -3.91 29.33
CA PRO A 387 5.87 -2.68 29.65
C PRO A 387 5.68 -2.23 31.11
N LYS A 388 4.93 -2.97 31.93
CA LYS A 388 4.70 -2.67 33.36
C LYS A 388 5.67 -3.42 34.28
N GLN A 389 6.57 -4.23 33.73
CA GLN A 389 7.59 -4.93 34.52
C GLN A 389 8.88 -4.11 34.56
N ALA A 390 9.09 -3.38 35.65
CA ALA A 390 10.32 -2.59 35.87
C ALA A 390 11.59 -3.43 35.74
N GLU A 391 11.54 -4.70 36.15
CA GLU A 391 12.67 -5.64 36.04
C GLU A 391 13.13 -5.87 34.60
N SER A 392 12.21 -5.90 33.62
CA SER A 392 12.58 -6.07 32.22
C SER A 392 13.39 -4.87 31.71
N PHE A 393 13.11 -3.65 32.19
CA PHE A 393 13.90 -2.46 31.87
C PHE A 393 15.26 -2.46 32.58
N TYR A 394 15.34 -2.99 33.80
CA TYR A 394 16.63 -3.19 34.49
C TYR A 394 17.56 -4.10 33.66
N HIS A 395 17.07 -5.27 33.26
CA HIS A 395 17.86 -6.20 32.44
C HIS A 395 18.23 -5.58 31.08
N LEU A 396 17.29 -4.87 30.45
CA LEU A 396 17.55 -4.19 29.18
C LEU A 396 18.63 -3.11 29.31
N SER A 397 18.63 -2.34 30.40
CA SER A 397 19.67 -1.36 30.71
C SER A 397 21.03 -2.03 30.95
N GLY A 398 21.05 -3.17 31.68
CA GLY A 398 22.26 -3.97 31.90
C GLY A 398 22.88 -4.55 30.61
N ILE A 399 22.05 -5.01 29.67
CA ILE A 399 22.53 -5.42 28.34
C ILE A 399 23.02 -4.21 27.55
N GLY A 400 22.27 -3.09 27.58
CA GLY A 400 22.65 -1.86 26.90
C GLY A 400 24.02 -1.33 27.33
N ILE A 401 24.35 -1.32 28.62
CA ILE A 401 25.69 -0.89 29.08
C ILE A 401 26.79 -1.86 28.64
N THR A 402 26.50 -3.16 28.60
CA THR A 402 27.46 -4.18 28.14
C THR A 402 27.74 -4.00 26.64
N LEU A 403 26.69 -3.82 25.83
CA LEU A 403 26.80 -3.51 24.40
C LEU A 403 27.56 -2.20 24.17
N TYR A 404 27.27 -1.15 24.95
CA TYR A 404 27.99 0.12 24.87
C TYR A 404 29.50 -0.04 25.09
N ARG A 405 29.90 -0.77 26.14
CA ARG A 405 31.33 -1.01 26.46
C ARG A 405 32.03 -1.75 25.32
N ILE A 406 31.41 -2.79 24.78
CA ILE A 406 31.95 -3.57 23.66
C ILE A 406 32.04 -2.71 22.40
N ALA A 407 30.95 -2.02 22.06
CA ALA A 407 30.88 -1.14 20.91
C ALA A 407 31.98 -0.08 20.94
N ARG A 408 32.22 0.55 22.09
CA ARG A 408 33.32 1.51 22.26
C ARG A 408 34.68 0.88 22.08
N ARG A 409 34.92 -0.28 22.69
CA ARG A 409 36.20 -1.01 22.57
C ARG A 409 36.49 -1.39 21.11
N GLU A 410 35.45 -1.72 20.35
CA GLU A 410 35.54 -2.10 18.93
C GLU A 410 35.43 -0.92 17.96
N GLY A 411 35.27 0.32 18.45
CA GLY A 411 35.11 1.50 17.59
C GLY A 411 33.78 1.56 16.82
N ARG A 412 32.74 0.83 17.26
CA ARG A 412 31.39 0.85 16.68
C ARG A 412 30.57 2.01 17.26
N ILE A 413 30.74 3.20 16.67
CA ILE A 413 30.18 4.46 17.19
C ILE A 413 28.64 4.41 17.24
N GLU A 414 28.01 3.87 16.21
CA GLU A 414 26.56 3.83 16.04
C GLU A 414 25.89 2.89 17.06
N LEU A 415 26.47 1.70 17.24
CA LEU A 415 26.04 0.75 18.27
C LEU A 415 26.22 1.34 19.68
N ALA A 416 27.32 2.06 19.93
CA ALA A 416 27.50 2.74 21.20
C ALA A 416 26.43 3.83 21.42
N ALA A 417 26.09 4.61 20.39
CA ALA A 417 25.07 5.65 20.49
C ALA A 417 23.66 5.08 20.75
N THR A 418 23.29 4.00 20.07
CA THR A 418 21.99 3.33 20.28
C THR A 418 21.91 2.66 21.64
N SER A 419 22.97 1.96 22.05
CA SER A 419 23.08 1.34 23.39
C SER A 419 22.98 2.37 24.51
N LYS A 420 23.66 3.52 24.38
CA LYS A 420 23.55 4.64 25.34
C LYS A 420 22.11 5.15 25.47
N SER A 421 21.41 5.31 24.34
CA SER A 421 20.00 5.71 24.32
C SER A 421 19.11 4.68 25.03
N ILE A 422 19.36 3.39 24.82
CA ILE A 422 18.63 2.30 25.50
C ILE A 422 18.84 2.36 27.02
N VAL A 423 20.08 2.49 27.50
CA VAL A 423 20.37 2.60 28.94
C VAL A 423 19.56 3.74 29.58
N LYS A 424 19.62 4.93 28.96
CA LYS A 424 18.90 6.12 29.43
C LYS A 424 17.38 5.93 29.41
N ASN A 425 16.83 5.45 28.30
CA ASN A 425 15.37 5.35 28.14
C ASN A 425 14.78 4.20 28.97
N ALA A 426 15.52 3.10 29.14
CA ALA A 426 15.12 2.03 30.05
C ALA A 426 15.06 2.50 31.50
N LEU A 427 16.00 3.33 31.96
CA LEU A 427 15.93 3.96 33.29
C LEU A 427 14.69 4.85 33.42
N ASN A 428 14.40 5.69 32.42
CA ASN A 428 13.23 6.57 32.48
C ASN A 428 11.92 5.76 32.57
N TYR A 429 11.77 4.70 31.76
CA TYR A 429 10.62 3.82 31.87
C TYR A 429 10.57 3.09 33.22
N ALA A 430 11.71 2.60 33.74
CA ALA A 430 11.75 1.96 35.05
C ALA A 430 11.28 2.90 36.17
N ARG A 431 11.71 4.18 36.15
CA ARG A 431 11.26 5.21 37.10
C ARG A 431 9.76 5.48 36.99
N ASP A 432 9.23 5.54 35.78
CA ASP A 432 7.81 5.80 35.56
C ASP A 432 6.92 4.61 36.00
N VAL A 433 7.41 3.38 35.82
CA VAL A 433 6.68 2.15 36.13
C VAL A 433 6.76 1.80 37.62
N ASP A 434 7.95 1.89 38.21
CA ASP A 434 8.18 1.61 39.63
C ASP A 434 9.21 2.60 40.21
N PRO A 435 8.76 3.79 40.63
CA PRO A 435 9.66 4.84 41.15
C PRO A 435 10.34 4.48 42.47
N LYS A 436 9.93 3.39 43.14
CA LYS A 436 10.50 2.93 44.41
C LYS A 436 11.37 1.68 44.25
N SER A 437 11.62 1.25 43.01
CA SER A 437 12.42 0.05 42.75
C SER A 437 13.83 0.18 43.35
N ALA A 438 14.24 -0.85 44.10
CA ALA A 438 15.60 -0.95 44.66
C ALA A 438 16.70 -1.04 43.59
N ARG A 439 16.34 -1.24 42.31
CA ARG A 439 17.26 -1.32 41.17
C ARG A 439 17.60 0.03 40.55
N LEU A 440 16.82 1.09 40.83
CA LEU A 440 17.04 2.41 40.24
C LEU A 440 18.44 2.98 40.51
N PRO A 441 19.01 2.89 41.74
CA PRO A 441 20.36 3.40 41.99
C PRO A 441 21.44 2.70 41.14
N GLU A 442 21.23 1.42 40.81
CA GLU A 442 22.16 0.67 39.95
C GLU A 442 22.02 1.11 38.48
N MET A 443 20.80 1.29 37.99
CA MET A 443 20.55 1.81 36.65
C MET A 443 21.04 3.25 36.46
N GLU A 444 21.00 4.08 37.50
CA GLU A 444 21.59 5.42 37.51
C GLU A 444 23.11 5.38 37.35
N LYS A 445 23.79 4.41 37.98
CA LYS A 445 25.21 4.17 37.75
C LYS A 445 25.47 3.77 36.30
N PHE A 446 24.61 2.94 35.72
CA PHE A 446 24.73 2.57 34.30
C PHE A 446 24.62 3.81 33.40
N GLN A 447 23.64 4.68 33.67
CA GLN A 447 23.48 5.92 32.92
C GLN A 447 24.69 6.85 33.08
N ALA A 448 25.15 7.07 34.31
CA ALA A 448 26.30 7.91 34.59
C ALA A 448 27.56 7.45 33.84
N GLU A 449 27.77 6.13 33.73
CA GLU A 449 28.91 5.59 32.99
C GLU A 449 28.85 5.88 31.49
N VAL A 450 27.68 5.72 30.86
CA VAL A 450 27.52 6.02 29.43
C VAL A 450 27.52 7.53 29.13
N ASP A 451 27.30 8.37 30.14
CA ASP A 451 27.32 9.84 30.04
C ASP A 451 28.71 10.45 30.33
N ALA A 452 29.56 9.80 31.13
CA ALA A 452 30.86 10.31 31.55
C ALA A 452 31.94 10.37 30.45
N LYS A 453 31.64 9.91 29.23
CA LYS A 453 32.60 9.74 28.13
C LYS A 453 31.89 9.73 26.78
#